data_AF-A0A261Y1A1-F1
#
_entry.id   AF-A0A261Y1A1-F1
#
_cell.length_a   1.000
_cell.length_b   1.000
_cell.length_c   1.000
_cell.angle_alpha   90.00
_cell.angle_beta   90.00
_cell.angle_gamma   90.00
#
_symmetry.space_group_name_H-M   'P 1'
#
loop_
_entity.id
_entity.type
_entity.pdbx_description
1 polymer ?
#
loop_
_entity_poly.entity_id
_entity_poly.type
_entity_poly.pdbx_seq_one_letter_code
_entity_poly.pdbx_strand_id
1 'polypeptide(L)'
;MFRRRPKKKVLLEFPKTLEDFGYYITDKGSVRNKENGEPFDFEHSEDKEFNLQRSDAFTAILNKLVDQKLVQEPYNLKAVQIPTHPETGQVAEWYCTIYMSENAMTTTDKLLVMVPGLNIRVGQWSRRYMVDTNLVKGSALEAINLARKHGHEVMLANPNENFWVNGSGEYMLTKRSKDPQAIPGKCS
;
A
#
# COMPACT_ATOMS: atom_id res chain seq x y z
N MET A 1 10.97 40.75 -23.70
CA MET A 1 11.27 39.49 -22.97
C MET A 1 10.01 39.08 -22.20
N PHE A 2 9.14 38.24 -22.77
CA PHE A 2 7.87 37.86 -22.14
C PHE A 2 8.12 36.86 -21.00
N ARG A 3 8.01 37.30 -19.74
CA ARG A 3 7.90 36.41 -18.59
C ARG A 3 6.60 35.61 -18.72
N ARG A 4 6.70 34.31 -19.03
CA ARG A 4 5.57 33.38 -18.90
C ARG A 4 5.09 33.45 -17.44
N ARG A 5 3.87 33.94 -17.23
CA ARG A 5 3.21 33.84 -15.92
C ARG A 5 3.10 32.34 -15.58
N PRO A 6 3.56 31.87 -14.40
CA PRO A 6 3.35 30.48 -14.02
C PRO A 6 1.84 30.24 -13.96
N LYS A 7 1.33 29.32 -14.80
CA LYS A 7 -0.06 28.87 -14.71
C LYS A 7 -0.24 28.31 -13.29
N LYS A 8 -1.22 28.84 -12.55
CA LYS A 8 -1.65 28.27 -11.26
C LYS A 8 -1.96 26.79 -11.54
N LYS A 9 -1.16 25.86 -10.99
CA LYS A 9 -1.49 24.43 -11.06
C LYS A 9 -2.81 24.27 -10.32
N VAL A 10 -3.90 24.04 -11.06
CA VAL A 10 -5.16 23.59 -10.47
C VAL A 10 -4.82 22.28 -9.76
N LEU A 11 -5.10 22.21 -8.46
CA LEU A 11 -4.96 20.96 -7.73
C LEU A 11 -5.98 20.00 -8.31
N LEU A 12 -5.49 18.95 -8.97
CA LEU A 12 -6.34 17.87 -9.44
C LEU A 12 -6.83 17.12 -8.21
N GLU A 13 -8.13 17.22 -7.94
CA GLU A 13 -8.78 16.44 -6.91
C GLU A 13 -9.25 15.12 -7.52
N PHE A 14 -8.72 14.02 -7.00
CA PHE A 14 -9.13 12.68 -7.38
C PHE A 14 -10.07 12.10 -6.33
N PRO A 15 -11.00 11.21 -6.73
CA PRO A 15 -11.88 10.55 -5.78
C PRO A 15 -11.11 9.77 -4.70
N LYS A 16 -11.75 9.47 -3.57
CA LYS A 16 -11.09 8.83 -2.41
C LYS A 16 -11.56 7.40 -2.14
N THR A 17 -12.61 6.95 -2.82
CA THR A 17 -13.18 5.62 -2.70
C THR A 17 -13.23 4.96 -4.08
N LEU A 18 -13.28 3.63 -4.10
CA LEU A 18 -13.34 2.90 -5.37
C LEU A 18 -14.67 3.20 -6.08
N GLU A 19 -15.73 3.35 -5.30
CA GLU A 19 -17.07 3.64 -5.74
C GLU A 19 -17.19 5.00 -6.42
N ASP A 20 -16.59 6.05 -5.83
CA ASP A 20 -16.57 7.41 -6.39
C ASP A 20 -15.69 7.48 -7.65
N PHE A 21 -14.69 6.60 -7.75
CA PHE A 21 -13.92 6.41 -8.98
C PHE A 21 -14.72 5.73 -10.10
N GLY A 22 -15.92 5.20 -9.80
CA GLY A 22 -16.74 4.46 -10.74
C GLY A 22 -16.36 2.98 -10.89
N TYR A 23 -15.64 2.42 -9.92
CA TYR A 23 -15.19 1.02 -9.94
C TYR A 23 -15.76 0.21 -8.78
N TYR A 24 -15.72 -1.11 -8.91
CA TYR A 24 -16.05 -2.06 -7.85
C TYR A 24 -15.14 -3.29 -7.93
N ILE A 25 -15.07 -4.06 -6.85
CA ILE A 25 -14.41 -5.37 -6.83
C ILE A 25 -15.46 -6.43 -7.14
N THR A 26 -15.24 -7.19 -8.21
CA THR A 26 -16.06 -8.34 -8.58
C THR A 26 -15.90 -9.49 -7.58
N ASP A 27 -16.81 -10.47 -7.59
CA ASP A 27 -16.71 -11.68 -6.74
C ASP A 27 -15.42 -12.46 -6.98
N LYS A 28 -14.85 -12.37 -8.19
CA LYS A 28 -13.57 -12.98 -8.55
C LYS A 28 -12.37 -12.20 -8.01
N GLY A 29 -12.55 -11.05 -7.38
CA GLY A 29 -11.50 -10.19 -6.85
C GLY A 29 -10.87 -9.22 -7.87
N SER A 30 -11.40 -9.15 -9.09
CA SER A 30 -10.95 -8.22 -10.14
C SER A 30 -11.62 -6.85 -9.99
N VAL A 31 -10.88 -5.77 -10.22
CA VAL A 31 -11.41 -4.39 -10.18
C VAL A 31 -11.96 -4.01 -11.54
N ARG A 32 -13.24 -3.62 -11.62
CA ARG A 32 -13.93 -3.31 -12.88
C ARG A 32 -14.74 -2.02 -12.78
N ASN A 33 -14.84 -1.31 -13.89
CA ASN A 33 -15.69 -0.14 -14.04
C ASN A 33 -17.17 -0.55 -13.93
N LYS A 34 -17.98 0.24 -13.23
CA LYS A 34 -19.40 -0.02 -12.97
C LYS A 34 -20.28 0.07 -14.22
N GLU A 35 -19.91 0.90 -15.19
CA GLU A 35 -20.72 1.18 -16.38
C GLU A 35 -20.45 0.18 -17.51
N ASN A 36 -19.17 -0.05 -17.83
CA ASN A 36 -18.79 -0.87 -19.00
C ASN A 36 -18.10 -2.19 -18.64
N GLY A 37 -17.76 -2.43 -17.37
CA GLY A 37 -17.11 -3.66 -16.94
C GLY A 37 -15.64 -3.78 -17.37
N GLU A 38 -15.01 -2.72 -17.85
CA GLU A 38 -13.60 -2.73 -18.28
C GLU A 38 -12.63 -2.58 -17.09
N PRO A 39 -11.36 -3.01 -17.24
CA PRO A 39 -10.28 -2.71 -16.30
C PRO A 39 -10.02 -1.19 -16.19
N PHE A 40 -9.20 -0.81 -15.20
CA PHE A 40 -8.81 0.59 -15.06
C PHE A 40 -7.94 1.06 -16.23
N ASP A 41 -8.37 2.13 -16.87
CA ASP A 41 -7.64 2.76 -17.95
C ASP A 41 -6.50 3.64 -17.43
N PHE A 42 -5.25 3.25 -17.71
CA PHE A 42 -4.06 4.02 -17.33
C PHE A 42 -3.76 5.17 -18.32
N GLU A 43 -4.37 5.18 -19.50
CA GLU A 43 -4.12 6.15 -20.58
C GLU A 43 -5.35 7.00 -20.87
N HIS A 44 -6.01 7.46 -19.81
CA HIS A 44 -7.28 8.17 -19.88
C HIS A 44 -7.25 9.51 -20.64
N SER A 45 -6.11 10.18 -20.66
CA SER A 45 -5.90 11.49 -21.29
C SER A 45 -4.56 11.55 -22.02
N GLU A 46 -4.39 12.48 -22.95
CA GLU A 46 -3.07 12.79 -23.54
C GLU A 46 -2.09 13.39 -22.51
N ASP A 47 -2.61 13.94 -21.41
CA ASP A 47 -1.80 14.48 -20.32
C ASP A 47 -1.24 13.34 -19.44
N LYS A 48 0.03 13.01 -19.67
CA LYS A 48 0.77 11.99 -18.91
C LYS A 48 0.85 12.29 -17.41
N GLU A 49 0.94 13.56 -17.01
CA GLU A 49 1.01 13.94 -15.59
C GLU A 49 -0.35 13.72 -14.91
N PHE A 50 -1.44 14.04 -15.60
CA PHE A 50 -2.79 13.74 -15.14
C PHE A 50 -2.99 12.23 -14.95
N ASN A 51 -2.61 11.42 -15.96
CA ASN A 51 -2.76 9.96 -15.90
C ASN A 51 -1.97 9.35 -14.74
N LEU A 52 -0.73 9.81 -14.54
CA LEU A 52 0.11 9.37 -13.42
C LEU A 52 -0.55 9.67 -12.07
N GLN A 53 -1.01 10.90 -11.86
CA GLN A 53 -1.65 11.28 -10.60
C GLN A 53 -2.99 10.54 -10.38
N ARG A 54 -3.76 10.29 -11.44
CA ARG A 54 -4.99 9.49 -11.39
C ARG A 54 -4.69 8.04 -11.01
N SER A 55 -3.68 7.45 -11.63
CA SER A 55 -3.22 6.09 -11.34
C SER A 55 -2.70 5.94 -9.91
N ASP A 56 -1.94 6.92 -9.41
CA ASP A 56 -1.45 6.92 -8.04
C ASP A 56 -2.61 7.04 -7.03
N ALA A 57 -3.58 7.91 -7.29
CA ALA A 57 -4.78 8.05 -6.45
C ALA A 57 -5.61 6.75 -6.42
N PHE A 58 -5.82 6.12 -7.58
CA PHE A 58 -6.52 4.84 -7.67
C PHE A 58 -5.78 3.72 -6.95
N THR A 59 -4.45 3.63 -7.15
CA THR A 59 -3.60 2.65 -6.47
C THR A 59 -3.61 2.84 -4.96
N ALA A 60 -3.63 4.09 -4.47
CA ALA A 60 -3.71 4.37 -3.04
C ALA A 60 -5.00 3.82 -2.40
N ILE A 61 -6.11 3.79 -3.14
CA ILE A 61 -7.36 3.17 -2.68
C ILE A 61 -7.21 1.65 -2.59
N LEU A 62 -6.65 1.02 -3.63
CA LEU A 62 -6.40 -0.42 -3.62
C LEU A 62 -5.44 -0.84 -2.51
N ASN A 63 -4.42 -0.01 -2.23
CA ASN A 63 -3.48 -0.23 -1.13
C ASN A 63 -4.20 -0.28 0.22
N LYS A 64 -5.10 0.67 0.49
CA LYS A 64 -5.90 0.69 1.73
C LYS A 64 -6.81 -0.54 1.82
N LEU A 65 -7.40 -0.96 0.70
CA LEU A 65 -8.23 -2.16 0.66
C LEU A 65 -7.43 -3.42 0.99
N VAL A 66 -6.18 -3.52 0.52
CA VAL A 66 -5.30 -4.64 0.90
C VAL A 66 -4.96 -4.58 2.39
N ASP A 67 -4.63 -3.42 2.96
CA ASP A 67 -4.38 -3.29 4.41
C ASP A 67 -5.58 -3.75 5.23
N GLN A 68 -6.77 -3.29 4.85
CA GLN A 68 -8.02 -3.71 5.49
C GLN A 68 -8.21 -5.21 5.42
N LYS A 69 -7.95 -5.81 4.25
CA LYS A 69 -8.02 -7.28 4.09
C LYS A 69 -7.01 -8.00 4.96
N LEU A 70 -5.79 -7.49 5.12
CA LEU A 70 -4.76 -8.14 5.95
C LEU A 70 -5.22 -8.26 7.41
N VAL A 71 -5.91 -7.27 7.95
CA VAL A 71 -6.34 -7.25 9.37
C VAL A 71 -7.72 -7.86 9.60
N GLN A 72 -8.56 -7.98 8.58
CA GLN A 72 -9.91 -8.54 8.68
C GLN A 72 -9.92 -10.05 8.37
N GLU A 73 -11.04 -10.70 8.71
CA GLU A 73 -11.33 -12.06 8.27
C GLU A 73 -11.23 -12.19 6.73
N PRO A 74 -10.64 -13.27 6.20
CA PRO A 74 -10.09 -14.45 6.90
C PRO A 74 -8.62 -14.31 7.32
N TYR A 75 -7.99 -13.15 7.13
CA TYR A 75 -6.55 -12.99 7.30
C TYR A 75 -6.17 -12.65 8.75
N ASN A 76 -6.89 -11.77 9.45
CA ASN A 76 -6.69 -11.51 10.88
C ASN A 76 -5.22 -11.30 11.30
N LEU A 77 -4.42 -10.62 10.48
CA LEU A 77 -3.05 -10.27 10.85
C LEU A 77 -3.07 -9.09 11.82
N LYS A 78 -2.17 -9.13 12.79
CA LYS A 78 -1.82 -7.99 13.63
C LYS A 78 -1.05 -6.97 12.81
N ALA A 79 -1.53 -5.73 12.80
CA ALA A 79 -0.73 -4.58 12.40
C ALA A 79 0.15 -4.15 13.58
N VAL A 80 1.46 -4.24 13.42
CA VAL A 80 2.43 -3.90 14.47
C VAL A 80 3.27 -2.72 14.02
N GLN A 81 3.32 -1.69 14.86
CA GLN A 81 4.02 -0.44 14.59
C GLN A 81 5.42 -0.50 15.21
N ILE A 82 6.44 -0.20 14.42
CA ILE A 82 7.85 -0.20 14.83
C ILE A 82 8.55 1.08 14.35
N PRO A 83 9.55 1.61 15.08
CA PRO A 83 10.08 1.08 16.34
C PRO A 83 9.20 1.45 17.55
N THR A 84 9.34 0.65 18.62
CA THR A 84 8.81 0.97 19.96
C THR A 84 9.94 1.42 20.87
N HIS A 85 9.65 2.35 21.79
CA HIS A 85 10.55 2.77 22.86
C HIS A 85 10.94 1.56 23.73
N PRO A 86 12.24 1.25 23.91
CA PRO A 86 12.68 0.06 24.65
C PRO A 86 12.20 0.01 26.10
N GLU A 87 12.11 1.17 26.77
CA GLU A 87 11.77 1.27 28.19
C GLU A 87 10.26 1.22 28.44
N THR A 88 9.46 1.82 27.56
CA THR A 88 8.01 1.98 27.76
C THR A 88 7.16 1.05 26.91
N GLY A 89 7.75 0.43 25.87
CA GLY A 89 7.04 -0.34 24.86
C GLY A 89 6.10 0.49 23.98
N GLN A 90 6.05 1.82 24.15
CA GLN A 90 5.21 2.70 23.37
C GLN A 90 5.76 2.88 21.96
N VAL A 91 4.89 3.02 20.96
CA VAL A 91 5.29 3.29 19.58
C VAL A 91 5.98 4.66 19.51
N ALA A 92 7.06 4.74 18.74
CA ALA A 92 7.77 6.01 18.51
C ALA A 92 6.89 7.02 17.77
N GLU A 93 7.27 8.30 17.81
CA GLU A 93 6.55 9.37 17.08
C GLU A 93 6.43 9.09 15.58
N TRP A 94 7.49 8.53 14.98
CA TRP A 94 7.51 8.10 13.59
C TRP A 94 7.78 6.61 13.53
N TYR A 95 6.89 5.89 12.84
CA TYR A 95 6.91 4.44 12.78
C TYR A 95 6.53 3.97 11.38
N CYS A 96 6.87 2.72 11.06
CA CYS A 96 6.26 1.98 9.98
C CYS A 96 5.41 0.84 10.55
N THR A 97 4.50 0.34 9.73
CA THR A 97 3.65 -0.80 10.10
C THR A 97 4.13 -2.07 9.39
N ILE A 98 4.33 -3.13 10.16
CA ILE A 98 4.48 -4.51 9.68
C ILE A 98 3.19 -5.28 9.96
N TYR A 99 2.97 -6.39 9.25
CA TYR A 99 1.82 -7.25 9.50
C TYR A 99 2.29 -8.64 9.87
N MET A 100 1.69 -9.26 10.87
CA MET A 100 2.08 -10.61 11.26
C MET A 100 0.91 -11.39 11.83
N SER A 101 0.98 -12.72 11.77
CA SER A 101 -0.02 -13.55 12.42
C SER A 101 0.10 -13.48 13.95
N GLU A 102 -0.97 -13.88 14.64
CA GLU A 102 -1.09 -13.83 16.10
C GLU A 102 0.13 -14.41 16.82
N ASN A 103 0.61 -15.57 16.33
CA ASN A 103 1.70 -16.35 16.92
C ASN A 103 3.04 -16.15 16.22
N ALA A 104 3.20 -15.17 15.32
CA ALA A 104 4.43 -15.01 14.54
C ALA A 104 5.69 -14.85 15.41
N MET A 105 5.55 -14.29 16.61
CA MET A 105 6.67 -14.05 17.55
C MET A 105 6.87 -15.18 18.57
N THR A 106 5.95 -16.13 18.67
CA THR A 106 5.93 -17.18 19.71
C THR A 106 5.93 -18.58 19.13
N THR A 107 5.68 -18.73 17.83
CA THR A 107 5.68 -20.02 17.16
C THR A 107 7.05 -20.69 17.25
N THR A 108 7.04 -21.99 17.55
CA THR A 108 8.24 -22.84 17.55
C THR A 108 8.34 -23.70 16.27
N ASP A 109 7.36 -23.58 15.37
CA ASP A 109 7.32 -24.29 14.09
C ASP A 109 7.73 -23.35 12.94
N LYS A 110 7.00 -23.32 11.83
CA LYS A 110 7.37 -22.56 10.62
C LYS A 110 6.82 -21.15 10.62
N LEU A 111 7.70 -20.19 10.42
CA LEU A 111 7.38 -18.79 10.13
C LEU A 111 7.86 -18.43 8.73
N LEU A 112 6.96 -17.95 7.87
CA LEU A 112 7.30 -17.34 6.59
C LEU A 112 7.42 -15.82 6.74
N VAL A 113 8.62 -15.29 6.54
CA VAL A 113 8.87 -13.84 6.50
C VAL A 113 8.94 -13.38 5.06
N MET A 114 8.03 -12.50 4.66
CA MET A 114 7.97 -11.89 3.33
C MET A 114 8.52 -10.48 3.38
N VAL A 115 9.57 -10.24 2.59
CA VAL A 115 10.22 -8.94 2.46
C VAL A 115 9.94 -8.42 1.04
N PRO A 116 9.24 -7.27 0.89
CA PRO A 116 8.98 -6.71 -0.43
C PRO A 116 10.28 -6.20 -1.08
N GLY A 117 10.30 -6.19 -2.41
CA GLY A 117 11.38 -5.54 -3.17
C GLY A 117 11.38 -4.02 -3.00
N LEU A 118 12.34 -3.35 -3.64
CA LEU A 118 12.53 -1.90 -3.51
C LEU A 118 11.31 -1.09 -3.98
N ASN A 119 10.99 -0.01 -3.27
CA ASN A 119 9.92 0.94 -3.61
C ASN A 119 8.53 0.31 -3.72
N ILE A 120 8.32 -0.83 -3.06
CA ILE A 120 7.04 -1.54 -3.01
C ILE A 120 6.47 -1.40 -1.60
N ARG A 121 5.19 -1.05 -1.52
CA ARG A 121 4.47 -0.97 -0.25
C ARG A 121 4.28 -2.37 0.35
N VAL A 122 4.29 -2.47 1.68
CA VAL A 122 3.96 -3.73 2.36
C VAL A 122 2.62 -4.31 1.89
N GLY A 123 2.58 -5.63 1.74
CA GLY A 123 1.40 -6.35 1.26
C GLY A 123 1.17 -6.27 -0.25
N GLN A 124 1.94 -5.48 -1.00
CA GLN A 124 1.78 -5.31 -2.44
C GLN A 124 2.82 -6.06 -3.25
N TRP A 125 2.43 -6.64 -4.40
CA TRP A 125 3.37 -7.28 -5.33
C TRP A 125 3.38 -6.61 -6.69
N SER A 126 2.21 -6.34 -7.26
CA SER A 126 2.11 -5.72 -8.58
C SER A 126 0.85 -4.87 -8.68
N ARG A 127 1.07 -3.54 -8.78
CA ARG A 127 -0.01 -2.56 -9.00
C ARG A 127 -0.85 -2.93 -10.22
N ARG A 128 -0.17 -3.25 -11.33
CA ARG A 128 -0.84 -3.60 -12.60
C ARG A 128 -1.62 -4.90 -12.48
N TYR A 129 -1.09 -5.91 -11.79
CA TYR A 129 -1.80 -7.17 -11.64
C TYR A 129 -3.04 -7.05 -10.75
N MET A 130 -2.95 -6.28 -9.65
CA MET A 130 -4.12 -5.98 -8.80
C MET A 130 -5.27 -5.35 -9.58
N VAL A 131 -4.91 -4.41 -10.46
CA VAL A 131 -5.86 -3.62 -11.24
C VAL A 131 -6.44 -4.43 -12.40
N ASP A 132 -5.58 -5.01 -13.24
CA ASP A 132 -6.00 -5.67 -14.48
C ASP A 132 -6.65 -7.03 -14.18
N THR A 133 -6.05 -7.79 -13.27
CA THR A 133 -6.37 -9.20 -13.09
C THR A 133 -7.11 -9.47 -11.79
N ASN A 134 -6.48 -9.27 -10.64
CA ASN A 134 -7.04 -9.72 -9.36
C ASN A 134 -6.28 -9.11 -8.16
N LEU A 135 -7.01 -8.50 -7.23
CA LEU A 135 -6.45 -7.87 -6.03
C LEU A 135 -5.66 -8.85 -5.15
N VAL A 136 -6.18 -10.06 -4.93
CA VAL A 136 -5.55 -11.10 -4.07
C VAL A 136 -4.25 -11.60 -4.67
N LYS A 137 -4.24 -11.88 -5.97
CA LYS A 137 -3.05 -12.38 -6.67
C LYS A 137 -2.00 -11.31 -6.93
N GLY A 138 -2.42 -10.04 -6.99
CA GLY A 138 -1.52 -8.89 -7.10
C GLY A 138 -0.90 -8.44 -5.77
N SER A 139 -1.23 -9.11 -4.66
CA SER A 139 -0.84 -8.77 -3.30
C SER A 139 -0.31 -9.98 -2.54
N ALA A 140 0.20 -9.74 -1.33
CA ALA A 140 0.69 -10.80 -0.44
C ALA A 140 -0.41 -11.77 0.03
N LEU A 141 -1.70 -11.44 -0.21
CA LEU A 141 -2.83 -12.25 0.21
C LEU A 141 -2.78 -13.68 -0.35
N GLU A 142 -2.37 -13.85 -1.62
CA GLU A 142 -2.20 -15.18 -2.22
C GLU A 142 -1.11 -16.01 -1.52
N ALA A 143 0.06 -15.41 -1.23
CA ALA A 143 1.10 -16.10 -0.46
C ALA A 143 0.66 -16.43 0.96
N ILE A 144 -0.08 -15.54 1.63
CA ILE A 144 -0.58 -15.79 2.99
C ILE A 144 -1.50 -17.01 2.97
N ASN A 145 -2.42 -17.10 1.99
CA ASN A 145 -3.31 -18.25 1.85
C ASN A 145 -2.52 -19.55 1.64
N LEU A 146 -1.49 -19.53 0.81
CA LEU A 146 -0.64 -20.70 0.56
C LEU A 146 0.16 -21.08 1.81
N ALA A 147 0.79 -20.12 2.47
CA ALA A 147 1.58 -20.34 3.68
C ALA A 147 0.74 -20.97 4.80
N ARG A 148 -0.46 -20.43 5.03
CA ARG A 148 -1.41 -20.97 6.03
C ARG A 148 -1.91 -22.35 5.67
N LYS A 149 -2.19 -22.62 4.38
CA LYS A 149 -2.54 -23.97 3.92
C LYS A 149 -1.45 -25.00 4.26
N HIS A 150 -0.19 -24.58 4.32
CA HIS A 150 0.94 -25.40 4.72
C HIS A 150 1.31 -25.26 6.20
N GLY A 151 0.45 -24.68 7.04
CA GLY A 151 0.64 -24.55 8.48
C GLY A 151 1.71 -23.55 8.92
N HIS A 152 2.06 -22.58 8.06
CA HIS A 152 3.03 -21.55 8.42
C HIS A 152 2.33 -20.37 9.09
N GLU A 153 2.96 -19.85 10.14
CA GLU A 153 2.75 -18.47 10.58
C GLU A 153 3.38 -17.51 9.55
N VAL A 154 2.93 -16.26 9.51
CA VAL A 154 3.35 -15.30 8.47
C VAL A 154 3.72 -13.96 9.06
N MET A 155 4.72 -13.31 8.46
CA MET A 155 5.11 -11.94 8.74
C MET A 155 5.43 -11.21 7.43
N LEU A 156 4.84 -10.03 7.25
CA LEU A 156 5.12 -9.08 6.18
C LEU A 156 6.00 -7.97 6.74
N ALA A 157 7.26 -7.94 6.32
CA ALA A 157 8.17 -6.85 6.65
C ALA A 157 7.85 -5.60 5.81
N ASN A 158 8.26 -4.43 6.31
CA ASN A 158 8.08 -3.15 5.63
C ASN A 158 9.41 -2.35 5.59
N PRO A 159 10.41 -2.82 4.83
CA PRO A 159 11.73 -2.18 4.78
C PRO A 159 11.75 -0.87 3.98
N ASN A 160 10.69 -0.55 3.23
CA ASN A 160 10.69 0.58 2.32
C ASN A 160 10.12 1.86 2.95
N GLU A 161 9.23 1.74 3.94
CA GLU A 161 8.59 2.86 4.64
C GLU A 161 9.56 3.48 5.65
N ASN A 162 10.50 4.27 5.12
CA ASN A 162 11.63 4.82 5.88
C ASN A 162 11.47 6.30 6.26
N PHE A 163 10.43 6.96 5.74
CA PHE A 163 10.18 8.37 5.98
C PHE A 163 8.76 8.60 6.49
N TRP A 164 8.60 9.54 7.40
CA TRP A 164 7.31 10.03 7.85
C TRP A 164 7.04 11.39 7.24
N VAL A 165 5.94 11.53 6.51
CA VAL A 165 5.58 12.73 5.76
C VAL A 165 4.07 12.95 5.89
N ASN A 166 3.65 14.18 6.20
CA ASN A 166 2.22 14.54 6.25
C ASN A 166 1.34 13.63 7.14
N GLY A 167 1.91 13.06 8.21
CA GLY A 167 1.18 12.20 9.15
C GLY A 167 1.08 10.72 8.76
N SER A 168 1.85 10.27 7.76
CA SER A 168 1.94 8.86 7.38
C SER A 168 3.37 8.44 7.04
N GLY A 169 3.66 7.15 7.20
CA GLY A 169 4.87 6.55 6.65
C GLY A 169 4.79 6.47 5.12
N GLU A 170 5.89 6.83 4.47
CA GLU A 170 6.03 6.89 3.02
C GLU A 170 7.23 6.04 2.58
N TYR A 171 7.00 5.23 1.54
CA TYR A 171 8.02 4.42 0.89
C TYR A 171 8.72 5.13 -0.27
N MET A 172 8.22 6.30 -0.67
CA MET A 172 8.79 7.14 -1.74
C MET A 172 8.61 8.62 -1.40
N LEU A 173 9.68 9.39 -1.51
CA LEU A 173 9.61 10.84 -1.40
C LEU A 173 9.28 11.46 -2.76
N THR A 174 8.36 12.44 -2.77
CA THR A 174 7.96 13.17 -3.97
C THR A 174 8.28 14.66 -3.82
N LYS A 175 8.15 15.43 -4.90
CA LYS A 175 8.26 16.90 -4.84
C LYS A 175 7.23 17.57 -3.91
N ARG A 176 6.19 16.83 -3.50
CA ARG A 176 5.15 17.29 -2.57
C ARG A 176 5.47 16.94 -1.11
N SER A 177 6.45 16.07 -0.87
CA SER A 177 6.88 15.69 0.48
C SER A 177 7.54 16.89 1.16
N LYS A 178 6.87 17.46 2.15
CA LYS A 178 7.38 18.56 2.97
C LYS A 178 8.02 17.98 4.23
N ASP A 179 9.23 18.44 4.53
CA ASP A 179 9.95 18.15 5.77
C ASP A 179 9.94 16.67 6.19
N PRO A 180 10.41 15.75 5.32
CA PRO A 180 10.36 14.32 5.61
C PRO A 180 11.20 13.97 6.83
N GLN A 181 10.58 13.31 7.80
CA GLN A 181 11.26 12.83 9.00
C GLN A 181 11.73 11.39 8.78
N ALA A 182 12.95 11.07 9.20
CA ALA A 182 13.45 9.71 9.09
C ALA A 182 12.82 8.83 10.17
N ILE A 183 12.24 7.69 9.79
CA ILE A 183 11.79 6.71 10.79
C ILE A 183 13.05 6.13 11.48
N PRO A 184 13.11 6.12 12.83
CA PRO A 184 14.29 5.67 13.55
C PRO A 184 14.61 4.20 13.24
N GLY A 185 15.90 3.86 13.19
CA GLY A 185 16.35 2.51 12.87
C GLY A 185 16.42 2.18 11.37
N LYS A 186 16.19 3.15 10.48
CA LYS A 186 16.49 2.96 9.05
C LYS A 186 17.96 2.59 8.84
N CYS A 187 18.23 1.52 8.09
CA CYS A 187 19.58 1.24 7.60
C CYS A 187 19.89 2.21 6.45
N SER A 188 20.88 3.07 6.66
CA SER A 188 21.45 3.96 5.63
C SER A 188 22.28 3.19 4.61
#